data_AF-A0AAE8FQB5-F1
#
_entry.id   AF-A0AAE8FQB5-F1
#
_cell.length_a   1.000
_cell.length_b   1.000
_cell.length_c   1.000
_cell.angle_alpha   90.00
_cell.angle_beta   90.00
_cell.angle_gamma   90.00
#
_symmetry.space_group_name_H-M   'P 1'
#
loop_
_entity.id
_entity.type
_entity.pdbx_description
1 polymer ?
#
loop_
_entity_poly.entity_id
_entity_poly.type
_entity_poly.pdbx_seq_one_letter_code
_entity_poly.pdbx_strand_id
1 'polypeptide(L)' 'MENFFGYLKSELIYQNSYQTFEELTDSIDEYIHWYNTERFQGKLNNRTPIEFRCSA' A
#
# COMPACT_ATOMS: atom_id res chain seq x y z
N MET A 1 15.73 4.03 1.11
CA MET A 1 14.72 3.30 0.31
C MET A 1 13.69 2.78 1.28
N GLU A 2 12.54 3.45 1.41
CA GLU A 2 11.47 2.98 2.29
C GLU A 2 10.81 1.76 1.67
N ASN A 3 10.63 0.72 2.48
CA ASN A 3 10.00 -0.54 2.09
C ASN A 3 8.48 -0.44 2.29
N PHE A 4 7.70 -1.32 1.63
CA PHE A 4 6.23 -1.37 1.72
C PHE A 4 5.71 -1.24 3.17
N PHE A 5 6.32 -1.99 4.10
CA PHE A 5 5.93 -1.98 5.52
C PHE A 5 6.19 -0.64 6.23
N GLY A 6 7.13 0.17 5.75
CA GLY A 6 7.35 1.52 6.25
C GLY A 6 6.16 2.40 5.93
N TYR A 7 5.76 2.44 4.66
CA TYR A 7 4.59 3.20 4.20
C TYR A 7 3.29 2.71 4.82
N LEU A 8 3.06 1.39 4.88
CA LEU A 8 1.87 0.83 5.53
C LEU A 8 1.74 1.34 6.98
N LYS A 9 2.85 1.36 7.73
CA LYS A 9 2.81 1.85 9.11
C LYS A 9 2.57 3.35 9.19
N SER A 10 3.31 4.15 8.43
CA SER A 10 3.25 5.61 8.52
C SER A 10 1.99 6.22 7.94
N GLU A 11 1.45 5.64 6.86
CA GLU A 11 0.30 6.16 6.12
C GLU A 11 -1.04 5.57 6.59
N LEU A 12 -1.06 4.33 7.07
CA LEU A 12 -2.28 3.65 7.51
C LEU A 12 -2.30 3.40 9.02
N ILE A 13 -1.34 2.65 9.56
CA ILE A 13 -1.43 2.14 10.94
C ILE A 13 -1.30 3.26 11.98
N TYR A 14 -0.38 4.19 11.81
CA TYR A 14 -0.15 5.27 12.77
C TYR A 14 -1.14 6.44 12.63
N GLN A 15 -1.86 6.52 11.51
CA GLN A 15 -2.86 7.57 11.27
C GLN A 15 -4.26 7.19 11.75
N ASN A 16 -4.49 5.91 12.06
CA ASN A 16 -5.82 5.39 12.39
C ASN A 16 -5.81 4.65 13.73
N SER A 17 -6.97 4.59 14.38
CA SER A 17 -7.20 3.78 15.57
C SER A 17 -8.28 2.76 15.25
N TYR A 18 -7.99 1.49 15.46
CA TYR A 18 -8.88 0.40 15.11
C TYR A 18 -9.56 -0.17 16.35
N GLN A 19 -10.88 -0.36 16.28
CA GLN A 19 -11.65 -0.92 17.40
C GLN A 19 -11.65 -2.45 17.40
N THR A 20 -11.57 -3.04 16.22
CA THR A 20 -11.59 -4.50 16.03
C THR A 20 -10.46 -4.97 15.13
N PHE A 21 -10.13 -6.26 15.23
CA PHE A 21 -9.14 -6.87 14.35
C PHE A 21 -9.66 -6.97 12.91
N GLU A 22 -10.96 -7.14 12.72
CA GLU A 22 -11.61 -7.14 11.41
C GLU A 22 -11.42 -5.80 10.71
N GLU A 23 -11.75 -4.69 11.37
CA GLU A 23 -11.59 -3.33 10.83
C GLU A 23 -10.13 -3.01 10.42
N LEU A 24 -9.17 -3.46 11.23
CA LEU A 24 -7.74 -3.35 10.90
C LEU A 24 -7.40 -4.18 9.64
N THR A 25 -7.93 -5.39 9.53
CA THR A 25 -7.66 -6.30 8.43
C THR A 25 -8.24 -5.76 7.12
N ASP A 26 -9.51 -5.34 7.12
CA ASP A 26 -10.17 -4.70 5.98
C ASP A 26 -9.39 -3.48 5.48
N SER A 27 -8.94 -2.63 6.41
CA SER A 27 -8.15 -1.43 6.07
C SER A 27 -6.78 -1.78 5.47
N ILE A 28 -6.14 -2.85 5.94
CA ILE A 28 -4.89 -3.35 5.38
C ILE A 28 -5.11 -3.91 3.97
N ASP A 29 -6.17 -4.69 3.76
CA ASP A 29 -6.51 -5.26 2.44
C ASP A 29 -6.78 -4.16 1.41
N GLU A 30 -7.56 -3.14 1.79
CA GLU A 30 -7.83 -1.98 0.93
C GLU A 30 -6.52 -1.23 0.60
N TYR A 31 -5.68 -0.98 1.60
CA TYR A 31 -4.40 -0.32 1.39
C TYR A 31 -3.45 -1.14 0.49
N ILE A 32 -3.41 -2.46 0.64
CA ILE A 32 -2.62 -3.34 -0.23
C ILE A 32 -3.11 -3.28 -1.66
N HIS A 33 -4.43 -3.27 -1.86
CA HIS A 33 -5.04 -3.13 -3.19
C HIS A 33 -4.58 -1.82 -3.82
N TRP A 34 -4.88 -0.68 -3.18
CA TRP A 34 -4.50 0.65 -3.65
C TRP A 34 -2.99 0.78 -3.91
N TYR A 35 -2.15 0.27 -2.99
CA TYR A 35 -0.70 0.33 -3.15
C TYR A 35 -0.23 -0.40 -4.41
N ASN A 36 -0.87 -1.52 -4.78
CA ASN A 36 -0.47 -2.31 -5.94
C ASN A 36 -1.08 -1.83 -7.27
N THR A 37 -2.29 -1.29 -7.25
CA THR A 37 -3.08 -0.99 -8.46
C THR A 37 -3.17 0.48 -8.81
N GLU A 38 -2.93 1.38 -7.84
CA GLU A 38 -3.18 2.82 -8.02
C GLU A 38 -1.96 3.68 -7.65
N ARG A 39 -1.08 3.20 -6.77
CA ARG A 39 0.08 3.98 -6.33
C ARG A 39 1.18 4.03 -7.40
N PHE A 40 1.33 5.18 -8.04
CA PHE A 40 2.49 5.44 -8.91
C PHE A 40 3.78 5.57 -8.11
N GLN A 41 4.84 4.91 -8.59
CA GLN A 41 6.16 5.00 -7.98
C GLN A 41 7.17 5.54 -8.99
N GLY A 42 7.87 6.63 -8.64
CA GLY A 42 8.91 7.21 -9.51
C GLY A 42 10.01 6.21 -9.89
N LYS A 43 10.37 5.32 -8.96
CA LYS A 43 11.32 4.22 -9.20
C LYS A 43 10.84 3.16 -10.21
N LEU A 44 9.53 3.12 -10.48
CA LEU A 44 8.90 2.22 -11.45
C LEU A 44 8.52 2.95 -12.75
N ASN A 45 9.22 4.04 -13.08
CA ASN A 45 8.91 4.90 -14.23
C ASN A 45 7.47 5.47 -14.16
N ASN A 46 7.04 5.90 -12.98
CA ASN A 46 5.68 6.39 -12.72
C ASN A 46 4.59 5.38 -13.08
N ARG A 47 4.88 4.08 -12.90
CA ARG A 47 3.90 3.00 -12.99
C ARG A 47 3.53 2.50 -11.61
N THR A 48 2.39 1.85 -11.54
CA THR A 48 1.98 1.08 -10.36
C THR A 48 2.81 -0.20 -10.25
N PRO A 49 2.90 -0.81 -9.06
CA PRO A 49 3.60 -2.08 -8.89
C PRO A 49 3.09 -3.18 -9.80
N ILE A 50 1.77 -3.26 -10.05
CA ILE A 50 1.20 -4.27 -10.92
C ILE A 50 1.54 -4.02 -12.40
N GLU A 51 1.44 -2.79 -12.88
CA GLU A 51 1.79 -2.43 -14.26
C GLU A 51 3.27 -2.72 -14.54
N PHE A 52 4.15 -2.38 -13.59
CA PHE A 52 5.56 -2.68 -13.73
C PHE A 52 5.82 -4.19 -13.84
N ARG A 53 5.18 -5.01 -12.98
CA ARG A 53 5.31 -6.47 -13.01
C ARG A 53 4.73 -7.11 -14.26
N CYS A 54 3.60 -6.62 -14.77
CA CYS A 54 3.00 -7.14 -16.00
C CYS A 54 3.77 -6.71 -17.27
N SER A 55 4.59 -5.67 -17.17
CA SER A 55 5.44 -5.18 -18.27
C SER A 55 6.84 -5.84 -18.34
N ALA A 56 7.15 -6.72 -17.39
CA ALA A 56 8.39 -7.49 -17.32
C ALA A 56 8.19 -8.91 -17.85
#